data_AF-A0A662YHJ4-F1
#
_entry.id   AF-A0A662YHJ4-F1
#
_cell.length_a   1.000
_cell.length_b   1.000
_cell.length_c   1.000
_cell.angle_alpha   90.00
_cell.angle_beta   90.00
_cell.angle_gamma   90.00
#
_symmetry.space_group_name_H-M   'P 1'
#
loop_
_entity.id
_entity.type
_entity.pdbx_description
1 polymer ?
#
loop_
_entity_poly.entity_id
_entity_poly.type
_entity_poly.pdbx_seq_one_letter_code
_entity_poly.pdbx_strand_id
1 'polypeptide(L)'
;GKGTTHLRAARELQLTDVAVTSGSQARELVPLVGDVIASKIDQILKHGRIIQDVSSPRGSSSSNVAPIVQDLRENPAKKLENQPIVDALVDYGDSHLYSGHRGRGISHLRAAQTIRDSDTVVTSGDQASKAVDMVGERVGAKIDQILEHGHADSEYEEEEGEVDEGEEYGVRERESALPPLAREVRGKPAQVQKNQQLVDALANRGEEQLAVGHTGRGTAYLRAARQLRDADKEVKSSAEARTISRIGDKVAAYIDTIVG
;
A
#
# COMPACT_ATOMS: atom_id res chain seq x y z
N GLY A 1 -15.83 6.10 13.64
CA GLY A 1 -15.12 6.37 12.37
C GLY A 1 -15.05 5.10 11.54
N LYS A 2 -15.02 5.18 10.21
CA LYS A 2 -15.07 3.99 9.33
C LYS A 2 -13.98 2.95 9.64
N GLY A 3 -12.78 3.38 10.05
CA GLY A 3 -11.69 2.50 10.46
C GLY A 3 -11.97 1.68 11.73
N THR A 4 -12.68 2.23 12.72
CA THR A 4 -13.04 1.49 13.94
C THR A 4 -14.06 0.39 13.66
N THR A 5 -14.92 0.57 12.64
CA THR A 5 -15.96 -0.41 12.26
C THR A 5 -15.35 -1.62 11.54
N HIS A 6 -14.42 -1.39 10.61
CA HIS A 6 -13.75 -2.49 9.89
C HIS A 6 -12.86 -3.33 10.80
N LEU A 7 -12.13 -2.69 11.73
CA LEU A 7 -11.29 -3.41 12.70
C LEU A 7 -12.13 -4.27 13.66
N ARG A 8 -13.30 -3.79 14.07
CA ARG A 8 -14.22 -4.56 14.90
C ARG A 8 -14.79 -5.76 14.13
N ALA A 9 -15.27 -5.54 12.91
CA ALA A 9 -15.76 -6.64 12.07
C ALA A 9 -14.68 -7.68 11.74
N ALA A 10 -13.44 -7.24 11.48
CA ALA A 10 -12.31 -8.15 11.29
C ALA A 10 -12.01 -8.98 12.54
N ARG A 11 -12.18 -8.39 13.73
CA ARG A 11 -12.05 -9.11 15.00
C ARG A 11 -13.17 -10.13 15.19
N GLU A 12 -14.41 -9.79 14.88
CA GLU A 12 -15.54 -10.74 14.94
C GLU A 12 -15.37 -11.89 13.94
N LEU A 13 -14.86 -11.60 12.73
CA LEU A 13 -14.49 -12.62 11.73
C LEU A 13 -13.32 -13.52 12.18
N GLN A 14 -12.41 -13.01 13.01
CA GLN A 14 -11.33 -13.80 13.58
C GLN A 14 -11.83 -14.72 14.70
N LEU A 15 -12.85 -14.29 15.45
CA LEU A 15 -13.36 -14.99 16.63
C LEU A 15 -14.48 -15.99 16.29
N THR A 16 -14.98 -16.00 15.06
CA THR A 16 -16.01 -16.94 14.64
C THR A 16 -15.41 -18.29 14.26
N ASP A 17 -16.05 -19.38 14.72
CA ASP A 17 -15.67 -20.75 14.38
C ASP A 17 -16.22 -21.19 13.01
N VAL A 18 -16.96 -20.31 12.33
CA VAL A 18 -17.60 -20.61 11.05
C VAL A 18 -16.73 -20.10 9.90
N ALA A 19 -16.37 -21.01 8.99
CA ALA A 19 -15.73 -20.64 7.73
C ALA A 19 -16.70 -19.84 6.86
N VAL A 20 -16.43 -18.56 6.69
CA VAL A 20 -17.20 -17.66 5.84
C VAL A 20 -16.87 -17.92 4.37
N THR A 21 -17.87 -18.30 3.58
CA THR A 21 -17.74 -18.63 2.15
C THR A 21 -18.38 -17.60 1.21
N SER A 22 -19.09 -16.62 1.78
CA SER A 22 -19.65 -15.48 1.05
C SER A 22 -19.90 -14.30 1.98
N GLY A 23 -20.01 -13.10 1.41
CA GLY A 23 -20.36 -11.88 2.12
C GLY A 23 -21.77 -11.93 2.73
N SER A 24 -22.74 -12.54 2.04
CA SER A 24 -24.10 -12.73 2.56
C SER A 24 -24.11 -13.63 3.80
N GLN A 25 -23.38 -14.75 3.78
CA GLN A 25 -23.21 -15.62 4.93
C GLN A 25 -22.49 -14.89 6.09
N ALA A 26 -21.46 -14.10 5.78
CA ALA A 26 -20.74 -13.33 6.78
C ALA A 26 -21.65 -12.34 7.50
N ARG A 27 -22.53 -11.67 6.76
CA ARG A 27 -23.51 -10.70 7.29
C ARG A 27 -24.48 -11.33 8.28
N GLU A 28 -24.93 -12.56 8.01
CA GLU A 28 -25.88 -13.26 8.86
C GLU A 28 -25.24 -13.85 10.11
N LEU A 29 -24.00 -14.36 9.98
CA LEU A 29 -23.36 -15.17 11.02
C LEU A 29 -22.37 -14.40 11.88
N VAL A 30 -21.87 -13.25 11.41
CA VAL A 30 -20.78 -12.53 12.08
C VAL A 30 -21.26 -11.14 12.51
N PRO A 31 -21.29 -10.87 13.83
CA PRO A 31 -21.65 -9.55 14.34
C PRO A 31 -20.81 -8.44 13.70
N LEU A 32 -21.43 -7.26 13.52
CA LEU A 32 -20.78 -6.07 12.97
C LEU A 32 -20.34 -6.17 11.49
N VAL A 33 -20.65 -7.28 10.81
CA VAL A 33 -20.55 -7.37 9.35
C VAL A 33 -21.83 -6.82 8.72
N GLY A 34 -21.76 -5.57 8.26
CA GLY A 34 -22.82 -4.93 7.47
C GLY A 34 -22.64 -5.09 5.96
N ASP A 35 -23.57 -4.57 5.15
CA ASP A 35 -23.59 -4.69 3.68
C ASP A 35 -22.27 -4.33 3.00
N VAL A 36 -21.62 -3.26 3.47
CA VAL A 36 -20.35 -2.78 2.92
C VAL A 36 -19.21 -3.78 3.19
N ILE A 37 -19.17 -4.36 4.39
CA ILE A 37 -18.14 -5.33 4.77
C ILE A 37 -18.42 -6.67 4.09
N ALA A 38 -19.68 -7.08 4.00
CA ALA A 38 -20.11 -8.25 3.24
C ALA A 38 -19.66 -8.19 1.77
N SER A 39 -19.92 -7.07 1.09
CA SER A 39 -19.47 -6.88 -0.30
C SER A 39 -17.95 -6.95 -0.44
N LYS A 40 -17.20 -6.40 0.52
CA LYS A 40 -15.73 -6.50 0.54
C LYS A 40 -15.25 -7.94 0.78
N ILE A 41 -15.95 -8.71 1.61
CA ILE A 41 -15.67 -10.14 1.81
C ILE A 41 -15.83 -10.90 0.50
N ASP A 42 -16.90 -10.67 -0.27
CA ASP A 42 -17.07 -11.31 -1.59
C ASP A 42 -15.93 -10.97 -2.55
N GLN A 43 -15.45 -9.72 -2.54
CA GLN A 43 -14.30 -9.33 -3.35
C GLN A 43 -13.02 -10.02 -2.90
N ILE A 44 -12.76 -10.11 -1.60
CA ILE A 44 -11.58 -10.81 -1.06
C ILE A 44 -11.65 -12.30 -1.40
N LEU A 45 -12.81 -12.94 -1.27
CA LEU A 45 -12.99 -14.35 -1.59
C LEU A 45 -12.82 -14.63 -3.10
N LYS A 46 -13.28 -13.71 -3.95
CA LYS A 46 -13.21 -13.86 -5.41
C LYS A 46 -11.84 -13.48 -5.99
N HIS A 47 -11.18 -12.47 -5.42
CA HIS A 47 -10.02 -11.82 -6.02
C HIS A 47 -8.78 -11.77 -5.11
N GLY A 48 -8.87 -12.29 -3.88
CA GLY A 48 -7.81 -12.22 -2.88
C GLY A 48 -7.60 -10.84 -2.25
N ARG A 49 -8.31 -9.81 -2.74
CA ARG A 49 -8.20 -8.40 -2.29
C ARG A 49 -9.49 -7.62 -2.55
N ILE A 50 -9.63 -6.47 -1.91
CA ILE A 50 -10.71 -5.51 -2.19
C ILE A 50 -10.35 -4.73 -3.45
N ILE A 51 -11.19 -4.80 -4.48
CA ILE A 51 -10.99 -4.13 -5.79
C ILE A 51 -11.80 -2.84 -5.88
N GLN A 52 -12.98 -2.80 -5.26
CA GLN A 52 -13.88 -1.64 -5.25
C GLN A 52 -14.33 -1.32 -3.82
N ASP A 53 -14.00 -0.13 -3.35
CA ASP A 53 -14.58 0.41 -2.11
C ASP A 53 -15.98 0.98 -2.39
N VAL A 54 -16.91 0.11 -2.78
CA VAL A 54 -18.31 0.46 -3.00
C VAL A 54 -19.02 0.61 -1.66
N SER A 55 -18.77 1.73 -1.01
CA SER A 55 -19.67 2.29 -0.02
C SER A 55 -20.80 3.03 -0.74
N SER A 56 -21.86 2.34 -1.19
CA SER A 56 -23.28 2.80 -1.13
C SER A 56 -24.22 2.04 -2.07
N PRO A 57 -25.38 1.57 -1.59
CA PRO A 57 -26.54 1.36 -2.44
C PRO A 57 -27.21 2.72 -2.74
N ARG A 58 -27.33 3.03 -4.03
CA ARG A 58 -28.30 3.96 -4.65
C ARG A 58 -28.43 5.37 -4.04
N GLY A 59 -27.87 6.32 -4.78
CA GLY A 59 -28.46 7.65 -4.99
C GLY A 59 -28.32 8.67 -3.86
N SER A 60 -27.21 9.43 -3.87
CA SER A 60 -27.21 10.88 -3.61
C SER A 60 -25.78 11.42 -3.85
N SER A 61 -25.67 12.29 -4.85
CA SER A 61 -24.70 13.40 -5.00
C SER A 61 -23.36 13.38 -4.23
N SER A 62 -22.25 13.41 -4.98
CA SER A 62 -21.02 14.19 -4.68
C SER A 62 -20.42 14.03 -3.27
N SER A 63 -19.38 13.20 -3.11
CA SER A 63 -18.51 13.28 -1.92
C SER A 63 -17.07 12.85 -2.21
N ASN A 64 -16.21 13.86 -2.40
CA ASN A 64 -14.76 13.86 -2.19
C ASN A 64 -13.82 13.23 -3.23
N VAL A 65 -14.18 13.13 -4.51
CA VAL A 65 -13.14 12.95 -5.55
C VAL A 65 -12.39 14.27 -5.69
N ALA A 66 -11.05 14.25 -5.68
CA ALA A 66 -10.27 15.47 -5.86
C ALA A 66 -10.64 16.13 -7.20
N PRO A 67 -10.77 17.47 -7.29
CA PRO A 67 -11.21 18.13 -8.52
C PRO A 67 -10.41 17.73 -9.77
N ILE A 68 -9.09 17.54 -9.63
CA ILE A 68 -8.22 17.08 -10.73
C ILE A 68 -8.51 15.63 -11.16
N VAL A 69 -8.86 14.75 -10.23
CA VAL A 69 -9.23 13.36 -10.54
C VAL A 69 -10.57 13.32 -11.26
N GLN A 70 -11.52 14.15 -10.82
CA GLN A 70 -12.82 14.27 -11.48
C GLN A 70 -12.66 14.79 -12.91
N ASP A 71 -11.90 15.88 -13.10
CA ASP A 71 -11.59 16.45 -14.41
C ASP A 71 -10.95 15.43 -15.36
N LEU A 72 -9.98 14.64 -14.88
CA LEU A 72 -9.31 13.62 -15.67
C LEU A 72 -10.20 12.43 -16.04
N ARG A 73 -11.19 12.10 -15.20
CA ARG A 73 -12.16 11.02 -15.46
C ARG A 73 -13.28 11.45 -16.39
N GLU A 74 -13.66 12.73 -16.36
CA GLU A 74 -14.73 13.27 -17.20
C GLU A 74 -14.25 13.63 -18.61
N ASN A 75 -12.96 13.93 -18.77
CA ASN A 75 -12.37 14.36 -20.04
C ASN A 75 -11.33 13.36 -20.55
N PRO A 76 -11.58 12.67 -21.68
CA PRO A 76 -10.63 11.73 -22.25
C PRO A 76 -9.41 12.43 -22.86
N ALA A 77 -8.34 11.67 -23.06
CA ALA A 77 -7.12 12.10 -23.73
C ALA A 77 -7.39 12.53 -25.18
N LYS A 78 -6.74 13.60 -25.61
CA LYS A 78 -6.79 14.07 -27.01
C LYS A 78 -6.33 13.01 -27.99
N LYS A 79 -5.33 12.22 -27.59
CA LYS A 79 -4.86 11.03 -28.31
C LYS A 79 -5.39 9.78 -27.60
N LEU A 80 -6.16 8.97 -28.31
CA LEU A 80 -6.77 7.75 -27.75
C LEU A 80 -5.71 6.78 -27.23
N GLU A 81 -4.54 6.76 -27.85
CA GLU A 81 -3.38 5.96 -27.48
C GLU A 81 -2.84 6.30 -26.08
N ASN A 82 -3.03 7.53 -25.63
CA ASN A 82 -2.58 7.98 -24.30
C ASN A 82 -3.57 7.62 -23.19
N GLN A 83 -4.82 7.27 -23.53
CA GLN A 83 -5.88 7.04 -22.52
C GLN A 83 -5.50 5.99 -21.47
N PRO A 84 -4.94 4.81 -21.82
CA PRO A 84 -4.56 3.82 -20.82
C PRO A 84 -3.49 4.31 -19.83
N ILE A 85 -2.59 5.18 -20.29
CA ILE A 85 -1.54 5.79 -19.45
C ILE A 85 -2.17 6.80 -18.49
N VAL A 86 -3.06 7.64 -19.01
CA VAL A 86 -3.80 8.64 -18.21
C VAL A 86 -4.62 7.93 -17.13
N ASP A 87 -5.38 6.89 -17.49
CA ASP A 87 -6.20 6.14 -16.54
C ASP A 87 -5.35 5.51 -15.43
N ALA A 88 -4.23 4.87 -15.78
CA ALA A 88 -3.35 4.25 -14.80
C ALA A 88 -2.66 5.26 -13.88
N LEU A 89 -2.25 6.43 -14.40
CA LEU A 89 -1.68 7.51 -13.58
C LEU A 89 -2.73 8.17 -12.68
N VAL A 90 -3.99 8.26 -13.14
CA VAL A 90 -5.12 8.77 -12.35
C VAL A 90 -5.38 7.85 -11.17
N ASP A 91 -5.50 6.55 -11.40
CA ASP A 91 -5.76 5.58 -10.32
C ASP A 91 -4.59 5.53 -9.32
N TYR A 92 -3.36 5.58 -9.82
CA TYR A 92 -2.17 5.68 -8.97
C TYR A 92 -2.17 6.98 -8.15
N GLY A 93 -2.41 8.11 -8.77
CA GLY A 93 -2.43 9.41 -8.11
C GLY A 93 -3.55 9.54 -7.08
N ASP A 94 -4.77 9.12 -7.44
CA ASP A 94 -5.96 9.11 -6.58
C ASP A 94 -5.72 8.26 -5.33
N SER A 95 -5.13 7.07 -5.48
CA SER A 95 -4.77 6.22 -4.34
C SER A 95 -3.76 6.88 -3.38
N HIS A 96 -2.81 7.67 -3.91
CA HIS A 96 -1.78 8.35 -3.13
C HIS A 96 -2.27 9.64 -2.43
N LEU A 97 -3.35 10.25 -2.92
CA LEU A 97 -3.99 11.37 -2.23
C LEU A 97 -4.56 10.97 -0.87
N TYR A 98 -5.02 9.72 -0.71
CA TYR A 98 -5.61 9.22 0.53
C TYR A 98 -4.65 8.42 1.42
N SER A 99 -3.45 8.07 0.93
CA SER A 99 -2.46 7.25 1.66
C SER A 99 -1.40 8.05 2.43
N GLY A 100 -1.45 9.40 2.38
CA GLY A 100 -0.49 10.29 3.06
C GLY A 100 0.64 10.79 2.15
N HIS A 101 0.75 10.28 0.93
CA HIS A 101 1.75 10.69 -0.07
C HIS A 101 1.17 11.71 -1.06
N ARG A 102 0.58 12.79 -0.52
CA ARG A 102 -0.21 13.74 -1.30
C ARG A 102 0.60 14.45 -2.40
N GLY A 103 1.85 14.84 -2.12
CA GLY A 103 2.73 15.47 -3.12
C GLY A 103 2.96 14.56 -4.33
N ARG A 104 3.30 13.29 -4.07
CA ARG A 104 3.45 12.27 -5.10
C ARG A 104 2.16 12.04 -5.89
N GLY A 105 1.03 11.93 -5.21
CA GLY A 105 -0.27 11.79 -5.85
C GLY A 105 -0.56 12.96 -6.80
N ILE A 106 -0.32 14.19 -6.34
CA ILE A 106 -0.48 15.40 -7.16
C ILE A 106 0.45 15.40 -8.38
N SER A 107 1.72 15.01 -8.23
CA SER A 107 2.67 14.97 -9.36
C SER A 107 2.21 14.02 -10.46
N HIS A 108 1.72 12.83 -10.11
CA HIS A 108 1.23 11.86 -11.10
C HIS A 108 -0.08 12.32 -11.75
N LEU A 109 -0.97 12.99 -10.99
CA LEU A 109 -2.20 13.56 -11.53
C LEU A 109 -1.94 14.73 -12.47
N ARG A 110 -0.96 15.59 -12.18
CA ARG A 110 -0.55 16.68 -13.08
C ARG A 110 0.06 16.13 -14.37
N ALA A 111 0.90 15.10 -14.27
CA ALA A 111 1.43 14.42 -15.44
C ALA A 111 0.32 13.75 -16.28
N ALA A 112 -0.65 13.11 -15.64
CA ALA A 112 -1.81 12.55 -16.33
C ALA A 112 -2.57 13.64 -17.09
N GLN A 113 -2.73 14.83 -16.49
CA GLN A 113 -3.39 15.98 -17.10
C GLN A 113 -2.62 16.51 -18.32
N THR A 114 -1.29 16.66 -18.22
CA THR A 114 -0.49 17.13 -19.35
C THR A 114 -0.40 16.10 -20.47
N ILE A 115 -0.35 14.80 -20.16
CA ILE A 115 -0.41 13.73 -21.16
C ILE A 115 -1.77 13.67 -21.86
N ARG A 116 -2.87 13.85 -21.11
CA ARG A 116 -4.24 13.94 -21.66
C ARG A 116 -4.35 15.07 -22.67
N ASP A 117 -3.77 16.23 -22.34
CA ASP A 117 -3.87 17.45 -23.15
C ASP A 117 -2.81 17.54 -24.26
N SER A 118 -1.85 16.61 -24.29
CA SER A 118 -0.75 16.58 -25.26
C SER A 118 -1.20 16.08 -26.63
N ASP A 119 -0.68 16.70 -27.68
CA ASP A 119 -0.81 16.22 -29.06
C ASP A 119 0.21 15.12 -29.41
N THR A 120 1.12 14.81 -28.49
CA THR A 120 2.16 13.79 -28.65
C THR A 120 1.67 12.45 -28.11
N VAL A 121 1.74 11.41 -28.94
CA VAL A 121 1.50 10.03 -28.50
C VAL A 121 2.68 9.58 -27.65
N VAL A 122 2.42 9.16 -26.42
CA VAL A 122 3.43 8.69 -25.49
C VAL A 122 3.76 7.23 -25.80
N THR A 123 5.01 6.96 -26.14
CA THR A 123 5.48 5.61 -26.49
C THR A 123 6.54 5.07 -25.54
N SER A 124 7.13 5.92 -24.70
CA SER A 124 8.04 5.55 -23.61
C SER A 124 8.14 6.66 -22.57
N GLY A 125 8.59 6.30 -21.38
CA GLY A 125 8.88 7.21 -20.28
C GLY A 125 9.99 8.21 -20.60
N ASP A 126 11.09 7.75 -21.20
CA ASP A 126 12.20 8.62 -21.63
C ASP A 126 11.72 9.67 -22.64
N GLN A 127 10.91 9.26 -23.63
CA GLN A 127 10.33 10.17 -24.60
C GLN A 127 9.37 11.16 -23.94
N ALA A 128 8.48 10.67 -23.06
CA ALA A 128 7.52 11.51 -22.35
C ALA A 128 8.22 12.55 -21.47
N SER A 129 9.28 12.17 -20.76
CA SER A 129 10.02 13.08 -19.87
C SER A 129 10.70 14.26 -20.57
N LYS A 130 10.96 14.14 -21.87
CA LYS A 130 11.56 15.19 -22.69
C LYS A 130 10.53 16.02 -23.45
N ALA A 131 9.35 15.45 -23.71
CA ALA A 131 8.38 16.01 -24.64
C ALA A 131 7.08 16.50 -23.98
N VAL A 132 6.77 16.05 -22.75
CA VAL A 132 5.53 16.39 -22.04
C VAL A 132 5.88 17.07 -20.73
N ASP A 133 5.34 18.28 -20.55
CA ASP A 133 5.52 19.03 -19.31
C ASP A 133 4.98 18.26 -18.10
N MET A 134 5.56 18.48 -16.92
CA MET A 134 5.25 17.74 -15.67
C MET A 134 5.55 16.23 -15.68
N VAL A 135 6.10 15.68 -16.77
CA VAL A 135 6.65 14.32 -16.78
C VAL A 135 8.13 14.39 -16.43
N GLY A 136 8.47 14.16 -15.16
CA GLY A 136 9.86 13.99 -14.73
C GLY A 136 10.35 12.56 -14.91
N GLU A 137 11.63 12.30 -14.68
CA GLU A 137 12.27 10.98 -14.77
C GLU A 137 11.50 9.88 -14.00
N ARG A 138 11.05 10.20 -12.78
CA ARG A 138 10.24 9.28 -11.94
C ARG A 138 8.88 8.94 -12.56
N VAL A 139 8.21 9.93 -13.16
CA VAL A 139 6.94 9.70 -13.85
C VAL A 139 7.19 8.96 -15.17
N GLY A 140 8.30 9.24 -15.86
CA GLY A 140 8.75 8.52 -17.04
C GLY A 140 8.93 7.03 -16.74
N ALA A 141 9.68 6.68 -15.71
CA ALA A 141 9.84 5.29 -15.29
C ALA A 141 8.48 4.62 -14.98
N LYS A 142 7.55 5.37 -14.37
CA LYS A 142 6.19 4.89 -14.12
C LYS A 142 5.39 4.67 -15.41
N ILE A 143 5.59 5.50 -16.43
CA ILE A 143 4.99 5.33 -17.76
C ILE A 143 5.53 4.07 -18.43
N ASP A 144 6.84 3.83 -18.40
CA ASP A 144 7.43 2.60 -18.96
C ASP A 144 6.84 1.36 -18.30
N GLN A 145 6.68 1.40 -16.98
CA GLN A 145 6.02 0.35 -16.21
C GLN A 145 4.55 0.13 -16.62
N ILE A 146 3.79 1.21 -16.85
CA ILE A 146 2.41 1.13 -17.34
C ILE A 146 2.37 0.54 -18.75
N LEU A 147 3.29 0.93 -19.63
CA LEU A 147 3.37 0.41 -20.99
C LEU A 147 3.73 -1.08 -21.03
N GLU A 148 4.58 -1.54 -20.10
CA GLU A 148 5.01 -2.94 -20.02
C GLU A 148 3.99 -3.84 -19.31
N HIS A 149 3.39 -3.37 -18.20
CA HIS A 149 2.55 -4.20 -17.33
C HIS A 149 1.07 -3.82 -17.31
N GLY A 150 0.70 -2.71 -17.95
CA GLY A 150 -0.68 -2.21 -18.00
C GLY A 150 -1.16 -1.51 -16.72
N HIS A 151 -0.29 -1.31 -15.73
CA HIS A 151 -0.64 -0.62 -14.48
C HIS A 151 0.57 0.01 -13.77
N ALA A 152 0.30 1.02 -12.95
CA ALA A 152 1.29 1.80 -12.21
C ALA A 152 1.76 1.15 -10.87
N ASP A 153 1.12 0.04 -10.47
CA ASP A 153 1.19 -0.50 -9.10
C ASP A 153 2.29 -1.55 -8.85
N SER A 154 3.13 -1.92 -9.85
CA SER A 154 4.17 -2.94 -9.62
C SER A 154 5.30 -2.43 -8.71
N GLU A 155 5.74 -3.34 -7.82
CA GLU A 155 6.52 -3.11 -6.60
C GLU A 155 8.00 -2.69 -6.78
N TYR A 156 8.42 -2.30 -7.99
CA TYR A 156 9.79 -1.87 -8.30
C TYR A 156 10.08 -0.43 -7.83
N GLU A 157 9.93 -0.19 -6.54
CA GLU A 157 10.31 1.08 -5.92
C GLU A 157 11.41 0.81 -4.88
N GLU A 158 12.65 0.72 -5.38
CA GLU A 158 13.84 1.05 -4.61
C GLU A 158 13.90 2.58 -4.53
N GLU A 159 13.26 3.16 -3.52
CA GLU A 159 13.32 4.60 -3.24
C GLU A 159 14.62 4.92 -2.53
N GLU A 160 15.69 5.11 -3.28
CA GLU A 160 16.83 5.88 -2.80
C GLU A 160 16.41 7.36 -2.64
N GLY A 161 16.46 7.85 -1.40
CA GLY A 161 16.55 9.27 -1.05
C GLY A 161 15.34 10.14 -1.38
N GLU A 162 14.36 10.19 -0.47
CA GLU A 162 13.47 11.35 -0.37
C GLU A 162 14.25 12.53 0.19
N VAL A 163 14.56 13.51 -0.65
CA VAL A 163 14.71 14.90 -0.19
C VAL A 163 13.30 15.46 0.00
N ASP A 164 12.96 15.63 1.27
CA ASP A 164 11.75 16.25 1.78
C ASP A 164 11.70 17.73 1.34
N GLU A 165 10.97 18.05 0.26
CA GLU A 165 10.57 19.43 -0.04
C GLU A 165 9.34 19.83 0.82
N GLY A 166 9.45 19.60 2.13
CA GLY A 166 8.39 19.76 3.13
C GLY A 166 8.48 21.03 3.98
N GLU A 167 9.16 22.09 3.55
CA GLU A 167 9.32 23.30 4.38
C GLU A 167 8.08 24.22 4.46
N GLU A 168 6.89 23.83 3.97
CA GLU A 168 5.70 24.71 4.04
C GLU A 168 4.70 24.39 5.17
N TYR A 169 4.76 23.21 5.81
CA TYR A 169 3.83 22.91 6.92
C TYR A 169 4.52 22.21 8.08
N GLY A 170 4.99 23.02 9.04
CA GLY A 170 5.16 22.70 10.46
C GLY A 170 5.72 21.31 10.80
N VAL A 171 6.99 21.29 11.19
CA VAL A 171 7.67 20.14 11.81
C VAL A 171 6.78 19.58 12.94
N ARG A 172 6.16 18.41 12.72
CA ARG A 172 5.62 17.63 13.84
C ARG A 172 6.83 17.23 14.69
N GLU A 173 6.87 17.68 15.94
CA GLU A 173 7.89 17.23 16.90
C GLU A 173 7.95 15.70 16.87
N ARG A 174 9.06 15.18 16.36
CA ARG A 174 9.36 13.75 16.35
C ARG A 174 9.65 13.37 17.79
N GLU A 175 8.61 12.97 18.53
CA GLU A 175 8.83 12.34 19.82
C GLU A 175 9.72 11.10 19.60
N SER A 176 10.95 11.20 20.12
CA SER A 176 12.03 10.20 20.14
C SER A 176 11.65 8.87 20.85
N ALA A 177 10.37 8.66 21.14
CA ALA A 177 9.89 7.45 21.79
C ALA A 177 9.76 6.32 20.74
N LEU A 178 10.51 5.24 20.95
CA LEU A 178 10.34 4.00 20.20
C LEU A 178 8.85 3.61 20.15
N PRO A 179 8.32 3.29 18.96
CA PRO A 179 6.93 2.86 18.79
C PRO A 179 6.59 1.70 19.74
N PRO A 180 5.35 1.60 20.26
CA PRO A 180 4.98 0.55 21.21
C PRO A 180 5.33 -0.87 20.73
N LEU A 181 5.19 -1.13 19.43
CA LEU A 181 5.53 -2.42 18.83
C LEU A 181 7.04 -2.66 18.78
N ALA A 182 7.85 -1.64 18.52
CA ALA A 182 9.31 -1.73 18.57
C ALA A 182 9.80 -2.00 20.01
N ARG A 183 9.22 -1.30 20.99
CA ARG A 183 9.44 -1.56 22.42
C ARG A 183 9.06 -2.99 22.81
N GLU A 184 7.91 -3.47 22.32
CA GLU A 184 7.46 -4.84 22.57
C GLU A 184 8.50 -5.85 22.03
N VAL A 185 8.90 -5.72 20.77
CA VAL A 185 9.87 -6.60 20.12
C VAL A 185 11.19 -6.64 20.88
N ARG A 186 11.75 -5.47 21.21
CA ARG A 186 13.04 -5.34 21.91
C ARG A 186 12.99 -5.67 23.41
N GLY A 187 11.80 -5.72 24.00
CA GLY A 187 11.64 -5.91 25.44
C GLY A 187 12.05 -7.30 25.95
N LYS A 188 12.19 -8.28 25.06
CA LYS A 188 12.66 -9.64 25.42
C LYS A 188 13.38 -10.30 24.24
N PRO A 189 14.35 -11.21 24.50
CA PRO A 189 15.03 -11.96 23.45
C PRO A 189 14.09 -12.96 22.75
N ALA A 190 14.54 -13.45 21.61
CA ALA A 190 13.91 -14.54 20.89
C ALA A 190 13.89 -15.82 21.75
N GLN A 191 12.77 -16.53 21.71
CA GLN A 191 12.59 -17.82 22.38
C GLN A 191 13.59 -18.86 21.90
N VAL A 192 13.87 -18.86 20.58
CA VAL A 192 14.99 -19.59 19.99
C VAL A 192 16.13 -18.60 19.73
N GLN A 193 17.24 -18.76 20.43
CA GLN A 193 18.37 -17.81 20.40
C GLN A 193 18.94 -17.59 18.99
N LYS A 194 18.91 -18.62 18.13
CA LYS A 194 19.35 -18.50 16.74
C LYS A 194 18.48 -17.58 15.88
N ASN A 195 17.22 -17.36 16.27
CA ASN A 195 16.34 -16.41 15.58
C ASN A 195 16.65 -14.95 15.97
N GLN A 196 17.47 -14.70 17.00
CA GLN A 196 17.73 -13.35 17.50
C GLN A 196 18.27 -12.42 16.41
N GLN A 197 19.18 -12.90 15.55
CA GLN A 197 19.72 -12.12 14.45
C GLN A 197 18.64 -11.66 13.47
N LEU A 198 17.66 -12.52 13.17
CA LEU A 198 16.51 -12.17 12.34
C LEU A 198 15.61 -11.15 13.03
N VAL A 199 15.34 -11.36 14.32
CA VAL A 199 14.52 -10.43 15.12
C VAL A 199 15.14 -9.05 15.16
N ASP A 200 16.45 -8.95 15.40
CA ASP A 200 17.18 -7.69 15.47
C ASP A 200 17.20 -6.96 14.12
N ALA A 201 17.50 -7.68 13.04
CA ALA A 201 17.52 -7.11 11.70
C ALA A 201 16.14 -6.58 11.28
N LEU A 202 15.07 -7.35 11.52
CA LEU A 202 13.70 -6.94 11.24
C LEU A 202 13.26 -5.77 12.14
N ALA A 203 13.68 -5.75 13.40
CA ALA A 203 13.39 -4.64 14.31
C ALA A 203 14.04 -3.34 13.84
N ASN A 204 15.33 -3.39 13.50
CA ASN A 204 16.08 -2.25 12.97
C ASN A 204 15.44 -1.72 11.68
N ARG A 205 15.18 -2.62 10.71
CA ARG A 205 14.54 -2.24 9.44
C ARG A 205 13.15 -1.67 9.66
N GLY A 206 12.39 -2.23 10.59
CA GLY A 206 11.08 -1.71 10.96
C GLY A 206 11.14 -0.29 11.50
N GLU A 207 12.07 -0.01 12.41
CA GLU A 207 12.30 1.33 12.98
C GLU A 207 12.77 2.34 11.94
N GLU A 208 13.71 1.97 11.06
CA GLU A 208 14.16 2.80 9.94
C GLU A 208 12.99 3.22 9.05
N GLN A 209 12.14 2.25 8.67
CA GLN A 209 10.96 2.53 7.85
C GLN A 209 9.95 3.42 8.59
N LEU A 210 9.77 3.26 9.91
CA LEU A 210 8.93 4.17 10.69
C LEU A 210 9.52 5.57 10.79
N ALA A 211 10.85 5.70 10.89
CA ALA A 211 11.54 6.98 10.99
C ALA A 211 11.40 7.84 9.72
N VAL A 212 11.25 7.20 8.56
CA VAL A 212 10.97 7.86 7.26
C VAL A 212 9.48 7.93 6.93
N GLY A 213 8.58 7.65 7.90
CA GLY A 213 7.14 7.79 7.70
C GLY A 213 6.45 6.62 7.00
N HIS A 214 7.16 5.54 6.65
CA HIS A 214 6.61 4.32 6.05
C HIS A 214 5.94 3.42 7.10
N THR A 215 4.84 3.91 7.68
CA THR A 215 4.13 3.26 8.79
C THR A 215 3.68 1.82 8.50
N GLY A 216 3.19 1.55 7.29
CA GLY A 216 2.77 0.21 6.86
C GLY A 216 3.92 -0.79 6.77
N ARG A 217 5.02 -0.42 6.10
CA ARG A 217 6.22 -1.26 5.95
C ARG A 217 6.91 -1.46 7.30
N GLY A 218 7.13 -0.37 8.04
CA GLY A 218 7.76 -0.44 9.36
C GLY A 218 6.99 -1.34 10.33
N THR A 219 5.66 -1.23 10.34
CA THR A 219 4.82 -2.13 11.15
C THR A 219 4.88 -3.59 10.68
N ALA A 220 4.98 -3.85 9.37
CA ALA A 220 5.09 -5.22 8.84
C ALA A 220 6.39 -5.90 9.30
N TYR A 221 7.52 -5.21 9.19
CA TYR A 221 8.82 -5.70 9.69
C TYR A 221 8.80 -5.95 11.20
N LEU A 222 8.24 -5.02 11.99
CA LEU A 222 8.13 -5.19 13.44
C LEU A 222 7.19 -6.35 13.84
N ARG A 223 6.10 -6.59 13.11
CA ARG A 223 5.21 -7.74 13.35
C ARG A 223 5.92 -9.05 13.05
N ALA A 224 6.66 -9.12 11.96
CA ALA A 224 7.46 -10.30 11.62
C ALA A 224 8.54 -10.55 12.68
N ALA A 225 9.25 -9.49 13.12
CA ALA A 225 10.22 -9.56 14.22
C ALA A 225 9.59 -10.14 15.49
N ARG A 226 8.40 -9.66 15.86
CA ARG A 226 7.67 -10.17 17.03
C ARG A 226 7.34 -11.66 16.92
N GLN A 227 6.89 -12.10 15.75
CA GLN A 227 6.48 -13.49 15.55
C GLN A 227 7.68 -14.44 15.49
N LEU A 228 8.78 -14.05 14.85
CA LEU A 228 10.01 -14.84 14.86
C LEU A 228 10.65 -14.91 16.25
N ARG A 229 10.50 -13.85 17.05
CA ARG A 229 10.91 -13.83 18.45
C ARG A 229 10.13 -14.83 19.29
N ASP A 230 8.82 -14.94 19.07
CA ASP A 230 7.95 -15.86 19.81
C ASP A 230 7.87 -17.27 19.18
N ALA A 231 8.60 -17.51 18.08
CA ALA A 231 8.62 -18.81 17.42
C ALA A 231 9.35 -19.86 18.28
N ASP A 232 8.79 -21.06 18.35
CA ASP A 232 9.34 -22.22 19.08
C ASP A 232 10.40 -22.98 18.27
N LYS A 233 10.56 -22.66 16.98
CA LYS A 233 11.49 -23.29 16.05
C LYS A 233 12.48 -22.30 15.47
N GLU A 234 13.68 -22.81 15.20
CA GLU A 234 14.69 -22.10 14.42
C GLU A 234 14.18 -21.86 13.00
N VAL A 235 14.36 -20.64 12.50
CA VAL A 235 13.97 -20.25 11.13
C VAL A 235 15.22 -20.15 10.27
N LYS A 236 15.30 -21.02 9.26
CA LYS A 236 16.45 -21.18 8.37
C LYS A 236 16.20 -20.72 6.94
N SER A 237 15.00 -20.24 6.64
CA SER A 237 14.67 -19.71 5.31
C SER A 237 13.44 -18.81 5.37
N SER A 238 13.25 -17.97 4.36
CA SER A 238 12.00 -17.22 4.22
C SER A 238 10.78 -18.14 4.04
N ALA A 239 10.95 -19.32 3.45
CA ALA A 239 9.88 -20.32 3.33
C ALA A 239 9.40 -20.80 4.70
N GLU A 240 10.33 -21.13 5.61
CA GLU A 240 9.99 -21.47 7.00
C GLU A 240 9.36 -20.27 7.72
N ALA A 241 9.88 -19.06 7.50
CA ALA A 241 9.34 -17.84 8.09
C ALA A 241 7.87 -17.59 7.66
N ARG A 242 7.54 -17.85 6.38
CA ARG A 242 6.18 -17.77 5.81
C ARG A 242 5.23 -18.82 6.39
N THR A 243 5.73 -19.95 6.90
CA THR A 243 4.87 -20.93 7.58
C THR A 243 4.55 -20.51 9.01
N ILE A 244 5.43 -19.76 9.65
CA ILE A 244 5.26 -19.26 11.03
C ILE A 244 4.36 -18.03 11.05
N SER A 245 4.25 -17.29 9.94
CA SER A 245 3.42 -16.09 9.85
C SER A 245 2.98 -15.73 8.43
N ARG A 246 1.91 -14.93 8.30
CA ARG A 246 1.57 -14.15 7.11
C ARG A 246 2.63 -13.07 6.83
N ILE A 247 3.86 -13.51 6.58
CA ILE A 247 4.99 -12.69 6.16
C ILE A 247 4.77 -12.33 4.69
N GLY A 248 4.67 -11.03 4.38
CA GLY A 248 4.55 -10.55 3.01
C GLY A 248 5.86 -10.71 2.24
N ASP A 249 5.78 -10.71 0.91
CA ASP A 249 6.90 -11.05 0.03
C ASP A 249 8.16 -10.20 0.27
N LYS A 250 8.02 -8.91 0.57
CA LYS A 250 9.14 -8.02 0.90
C LYS A 250 9.88 -8.38 2.20
N VAL A 251 9.15 -8.83 3.21
CA VAL A 251 9.76 -9.25 4.48
C VAL A 251 10.43 -10.62 4.29
N ALA A 252 9.81 -11.51 3.50
CA ALA A 252 10.39 -12.79 3.14
C ALA A 252 11.70 -12.63 2.34
N ALA A 253 11.70 -11.78 1.31
CA ALA A 253 12.90 -11.46 0.53
C ALA A 253 14.02 -10.90 1.41
N TYR A 254 13.69 -10.00 2.35
CA TYR A 254 14.67 -9.48 3.30
C TYR A 254 15.21 -10.56 4.26
N ILE A 255 14.38 -11.50 4.71
CA ILE A 255 14.86 -12.65 5.50
C ILE A 255 15.86 -13.48 4.70
N ASP A 256 15.64 -13.71 3.41
CA ASP A 256 16.60 -14.45 2.57
C ASP A 256 17.96 -13.73 2.46
N THR A 257 17.99 -12.39 2.50
CA THR A 257 19.26 -11.65 2.55
C THR A 257 20.04 -11.81 3.86
N ILE A 258 19.38 -12.27 4.93
CA ILE A 258 19.99 -12.43 6.26
C ILE A 258 20.43 -13.88 6.51
N VAL A 259 19.69 -14.86 5.98
CA VAL A 259 19.95 -16.30 6.18
C VAL A 259 20.80 -16.91 5.06
N GLY A 260 20.92 -16.22 3.92
CA GLY A 260 21.76 -16.60 2.78
C GLY A 260 23.26 -16.60 3.07
#